data_AF-A0A1F5G766-F1
#
_entry.id   AF-A0A1F5G766-F1
#
_cell.length_a   1.000
_cell.length_b   1.000
_cell.length_c   1.000
_cell.angle_alpha   90.00
_cell.angle_beta   90.00
_cell.angle_gamma   90.00
#
_symmetry.space_group_name_H-M   'P 1'
#
loop_
_entity.id
_entity.type
_entity.pdbx_description
1 polymer ?
#
loop_
_entity_poly.entity_id
_entity_poly.type
_entity_poly.pdbx_seq_one_letter_code
_entity_poly.pdbx_strand_id
1 'polypeptide(L)'
;MRSNIYFAYIKTPKYNALKHMGDRPNPSDEQAHQSREQIRRNVAEADELERFMLKVIGRLPHYMKRCDIKVEAEGSAEWLSRLGRFWWREREVKGLSRPEVATRMGRDVDNVNLLEFGLAEDVELRADFLQGYANALGEPQIFDRFEEIFPNALGVFQRTK
;
A
#
# COMPACT_ATOMS: atom_id res chain seq x y z
N MET A 1 43.23 -13.04 73.86
CA MET A 1 42.93 -12.67 72.46
C MET A 1 42.06 -11.42 72.48
N ARG A 2 42.52 -10.32 71.89
CA ARG A 2 41.92 -8.99 72.00
C ARG A 2 41.00 -8.72 70.82
N SER A 3 39.75 -8.40 71.09
CA SER A 3 38.74 -8.00 70.11
C SER A 3 38.95 -6.56 69.66
N ASN A 4 39.21 -6.34 68.37
CA ASN A 4 39.24 -5.03 67.74
C ASN A 4 37.85 -4.72 67.16
N ILE A 5 37.16 -3.76 67.76
CA ILE A 5 35.92 -3.18 67.25
C ILE A 5 36.31 -1.99 66.37
N TYR A 6 36.19 -2.13 65.04
CA TYR A 6 36.31 -1.01 64.11
C TYR A 6 34.93 -0.42 63.83
N PHE A 7 34.71 0.79 64.32
CA PHE A 7 33.61 1.66 63.90
C PHE A 7 33.90 2.20 62.50
N ALA A 8 33.21 1.68 61.48
CA ALA A 8 33.17 2.31 60.16
C ALA A 8 31.97 3.26 60.10
N TYR A 9 32.26 4.56 60.17
CA TYR A 9 31.33 5.62 59.81
C TYR A 9 30.92 5.48 58.33
N ILE A 10 29.71 4.98 58.08
CA ILE A 10 29.10 5.10 56.74
C ILE A 10 28.65 6.55 56.59
N LYS A 11 29.44 7.33 55.84
CA LYS A 11 29.01 8.62 55.29
C LYS A 11 27.81 8.37 54.38
N THR A 12 26.63 8.81 54.79
CA THR A 12 25.48 8.97 53.89
C THR A 12 25.84 9.97 52.79
N PRO A 13 25.80 9.61 51.50
CA PRO A 13 25.77 10.61 50.44
C PRO A 13 24.44 11.36 50.57
N LYS A 14 24.56 12.63 50.97
CA LYS A 14 23.48 13.61 50.93
C LYS A 14 22.89 13.64 49.52
N TYR A 15 21.57 13.52 49.46
CA TYR A 15 20.66 14.11 48.48
C TYR A 15 21.34 15.04 47.47
N ASN A 16 21.59 14.54 46.26
CA ASN A 16 21.97 15.36 45.13
C ASN A 16 21.41 14.82 43.80
N ALA A 17 20.18 14.28 43.83
CA ALA A 17 19.50 13.77 42.63
C ALA A 17 18.25 14.58 42.22
N LEU A 18 17.92 15.69 42.91
CA LEU A 18 16.66 16.43 42.67
C LEU A 18 16.83 17.77 41.94
N LYS A 19 17.96 18.01 41.25
CA LYS A 19 18.17 19.24 40.45
C LYS A 19 18.09 19.06 38.92
N HIS A 20 17.74 17.86 38.43
CA HIS A 20 17.56 17.60 37.00
C HIS A 20 16.19 16.98 36.65
N MET A 21 15.17 17.17 37.50
CA MET A 21 13.79 16.75 37.21
C MET A 21 12.87 17.93 36.81
N GLY A 22 13.46 19.01 36.29
CA GLY A 22 12.71 19.96 35.48
C GLY A 22 12.69 19.42 34.05
N ASP A 23 11.50 19.32 33.46
CA ASP A 23 11.26 19.05 32.02
C ASP A 23 11.21 17.58 31.57
N ARG A 24 10.84 16.64 32.45
CA ARG A 24 10.26 15.37 31.95
C ARG A 24 8.75 15.56 31.81
N PRO A 25 8.17 15.44 30.60
CA PRO A 25 6.73 15.49 30.43
C PRO A 25 6.08 14.43 31.32
N ASN A 26 4.92 14.76 31.89
CA ASN A 26 4.16 13.84 32.71
C ASN A 26 3.88 12.57 31.84
N PRO A 27 4.08 11.34 32.34
CA PRO A 27 3.77 10.12 31.57
C PRO A 27 2.32 10.11 31.02
N SER A 28 1.41 10.81 31.70
CA SER A 28 0.05 11.13 31.24
C SER A 28 0.03 11.92 29.92
N ASP A 29 0.92 12.90 29.76
CA ASP A 29 1.00 13.77 28.58
C ASP A 29 1.63 13.03 27.39
N GLU A 30 2.62 12.17 27.62
CA GLU A 30 3.20 11.31 26.60
C GLU A 30 2.17 10.29 26.09
N GLN A 31 1.42 9.65 26.99
CA GLN A 31 0.33 8.74 26.63
C GLN A 31 -0.79 9.46 25.86
N ALA A 32 -1.17 10.67 26.29
CA ALA A 32 -2.15 11.49 25.59
C ALA A 32 -1.67 11.90 24.19
N HIS A 33 -0.38 12.23 24.03
CA HIS A 33 0.21 12.55 22.72
C HIS A 33 0.21 11.33 21.80
N GLN A 34 0.66 10.16 22.28
CA GLN A 34 0.65 8.92 21.51
C GLN A 34 -0.78 8.52 21.07
N SER A 35 -1.76 8.66 21.97
CA SER A 35 -3.17 8.40 21.67
C SER A 35 -3.70 9.35 20.60
N ARG A 36 -3.39 10.65 20.68
CA ARG A 36 -3.78 11.65 19.66
C ARG A 36 -3.16 11.35 18.30
N GLU A 37 -1.89 10.96 18.25
CA GLU A 37 -1.21 10.59 17.02
C GLU A 37 -1.81 9.32 16.41
N GLN A 38 -2.15 8.32 17.23
CA GLN A 38 -2.85 7.13 16.76
C GLN A 38 -4.23 7.46 16.20
N ILE A 39 -5.00 8.31 16.88
CA ILE A 39 -6.32 8.76 16.40
C ILE A 39 -6.18 9.47 15.04
N ARG A 40 -5.20 10.35 14.88
CA ARG A 40 -4.93 11.04 13.61
C ARG A 40 -4.61 10.08 12.48
N ARG A 41 -3.76 9.07 12.73
CA ARG A 41 -3.43 8.03 11.75
C ARG A 41 -4.66 7.23 11.35
N ASN A 42 -5.44 6.76 12.33
CA ASN A 42 -6.66 6.00 12.07
C ASN A 42 -7.68 6.80 11.23
N VAL A 43 -7.81 8.11 11.49
CA VAL A 43 -8.69 8.98 10.69
C VAL A 43 -8.16 9.12 9.26
N ALA A 44 -6.87 9.36 9.08
CA ALA A 44 -6.28 9.45 7.74
C ALA A 44 -6.42 8.14 6.94
N GLU A 45 -6.21 6.98 7.58
CA GLU A 45 -6.41 5.66 6.99
C GLU A 45 -7.88 5.42 6.60
N ALA A 46 -8.83 5.88 7.44
CA ALA A 46 -10.25 5.79 7.14
C ALA A 46 -10.63 6.65 5.91
N ASP A 47 -10.11 7.87 5.84
CA ASP A 47 -10.34 8.77 4.70
C ASP A 47 -9.76 8.20 3.39
N GLU A 48 -8.56 7.59 3.46
CA GLU A 48 -7.95 6.90 2.32
C GLU A 48 -8.79 5.71 1.85
N LEU A 49 -9.26 4.89 2.79
CA LEU A 49 -10.13 3.76 2.49
C LEU A 49 -11.45 4.22 1.88
N GLU A 50 -12.08 5.25 2.42
CA GLU A 50 -13.34 5.80 1.89
C GLU A 50 -13.15 6.28 0.44
N ARG A 51 -12.07 7.04 0.16
CA ARG A 51 -11.76 7.49 -1.20
C ARG A 51 -11.56 6.31 -2.15
N PHE A 52 -10.85 5.27 -1.73
CA PHE A 52 -10.65 4.07 -2.53
C PHE A 52 -11.98 3.35 -2.79
N MET A 53 -12.82 3.17 -1.76
CA MET A 53 -14.12 2.53 -1.89
C MET A 53 -15.06 3.29 -2.82
N LEU A 54 -15.02 4.62 -2.82
CA LEU A 54 -15.77 5.44 -3.78
C LEU A 54 -15.30 5.20 -5.22
N LYS A 55 -13.98 5.07 -5.46
CA LYS A 55 -13.45 4.68 -6.78
C LYS A 55 -13.96 3.29 -7.20
N VAL A 56 -13.91 2.30 -6.29
CA VAL A 56 -14.44 0.95 -6.55
C VAL A 56 -15.92 1.00 -6.92
N ILE A 57 -16.74 1.66 -6.10
CA ILE A 57 -18.19 1.81 -6.34
C ILE A 57 -18.45 2.48 -7.68
N GLY A 58 -17.67 3.52 -8.03
CA GLY A 58 -17.77 4.22 -9.30
C GLY A 58 -17.51 3.30 -10.51
N ARG A 59 -16.68 2.27 -10.36
CA ARG A 59 -16.34 1.32 -11.43
C ARG A 59 -17.29 0.12 -11.53
N LEU A 60 -18.03 -0.20 -10.46
CA LEU A 60 -18.95 -1.34 -10.45
C LEU A 60 -19.96 -1.32 -11.61
N PRO A 61 -20.62 -0.21 -11.98
CA PRO A 61 -21.56 -0.21 -13.10
C PRO A 61 -20.92 -0.63 -14.43
N HIS A 62 -19.67 -0.23 -14.68
CA HIS A 62 -18.94 -0.63 -15.89
C HIS A 62 -18.55 -2.10 -15.85
N TYR A 63 -18.07 -2.58 -14.70
CA TYR A 63 -17.79 -3.99 -14.47
C TYR A 63 -19.04 -4.86 -14.68
N MET A 64 -20.19 -4.45 -14.15
CA MET A 64 -21.45 -5.16 -14.29
C MET A 64 -21.90 -5.30 -15.75
N LYS A 65 -21.71 -4.27 -16.59
CA LYS A 65 -21.97 -4.38 -18.04
C LYS A 65 -21.09 -5.44 -18.72
N ARG A 66 -19.88 -5.65 -18.21
CA ARG A 66 -18.93 -6.66 -18.73
C ARG A 66 -19.27 -8.08 -18.26
N CYS A 67 -20.15 -8.25 -17.28
CA CYS A 67 -20.69 -9.55 -16.88
C CYS A 67 -21.65 -10.14 -17.92
N ASP A 68 -22.26 -9.31 -18.77
CA ASP A 68 -23.13 -9.75 -19.86
C ASP A 68 -22.33 -10.29 -21.07
N ILE A 69 -21.02 -10.04 -21.10
CA ILE A 69 -20.11 -10.59 -22.10
C ILE A 69 -19.80 -12.05 -21.71
N LYS A 70 -19.70 -12.94 -22.70
CA LYS A 70 -19.32 -14.35 -22.47
C LYS A 70 -18.04 -14.42 -21.63
N VAL A 71 -18.05 -15.27 -20.59
CA VAL A 71 -16.99 -15.40 -19.57
C VAL A 71 -15.57 -15.41 -20.15
N GLU A 72 -15.32 -16.12 -21.24
CA GLU A 72 -13.98 -16.25 -21.81
C GLU A 72 -13.66 -15.23 -22.91
N ALA A 73 -14.65 -14.43 -23.34
CA ALA A 73 -14.45 -13.45 -24.38
C ALA A 73 -13.63 -12.26 -23.86
N GLU A 74 -12.83 -11.68 -24.75
CA GLU A 74 -12.05 -10.49 -24.47
C GLU A 74 -12.95 -9.34 -23.97
N GLY A 75 -12.51 -8.65 -22.92
CA GLY A 75 -13.28 -7.58 -22.28
C GLY A 75 -14.37 -8.04 -21.30
N SER A 76 -14.59 -9.36 -21.12
CA SER A 76 -15.47 -9.87 -20.07
C SER A 76 -14.92 -9.59 -18.67
N ALA A 77 -15.79 -9.68 -17.66
CA ALA A 77 -15.41 -9.57 -16.25
C ALA A 77 -14.35 -10.61 -15.82
N GLU A 78 -14.48 -11.86 -16.29
CA GLU A 78 -13.52 -12.93 -15.98
C GLU A 78 -12.19 -12.72 -16.71
N TRP A 79 -12.23 -12.27 -17.97
CA TRP A 79 -11.04 -11.93 -18.73
C TRP A 79 -10.22 -10.83 -18.04
N LEU A 80 -10.89 -9.77 -17.55
CA LEU A 80 -10.24 -8.71 -16.77
C LEU A 80 -9.72 -9.20 -15.42
N SER A 81 -10.46 -10.08 -14.74
CA SER A 81 -10.02 -10.68 -13.48
C SER A 81 -8.73 -11.49 -13.68
N ARG A 82 -8.62 -12.22 -14.80
CA ARG A 82 -7.39 -12.95 -15.17
C ARG A 82 -6.24 -12.01 -15.49
N LEU A 83 -6.51 -10.93 -16.21
CA LEU A 83 -5.53 -9.88 -16.53
C LEU A 83 -5.00 -9.22 -15.26
N GLY A 84 -5.89 -8.80 -14.34
CA GLY A 84 -5.48 -8.21 -13.06
C GLY A 84 -4.64 -9.17 -12.23
N ARG A 85 -5.04 -10.45 -12.19
CA ARG A 85 -4.28 -11.51 -11.49
C ARG A 85 -2.89 -11.75 -12.10
N PHE A 86 -2.73 -11.59 -13.41
CA PHE A 86 -1.41 -11.66 -14.06
C PHE A 86 -0.49 -10.57 -13.49
N TRP A 87 -0.90 -9.30 -13.53
CA TRP A 87 -0.09 -8.19 -13.01
C TRP A 87 0.19 -8.29 -11.51
N TRP A 88 -0.82 -8.71 -10.73
CA TRP A 88 -0.64 -8.99 -9.31
C TRP A 88 0.45 -10.03 -9.07
N ARG A 89 0.44 -11.16 -9.79
CA ARG A 89 1.45 -12.21 -9.64
C ARG A 89 2.84 -11.73 -10.04
N GLU A 90 2.97 -11.04 -11.17
CA GLU A 90 4.27 -10.52 -11.60
C GLU A 90 4.84 -9.55 -10.55
N ARG A 91 4.02 -8.69 -9.95
CA ARG A 91 4.44 -7.80 -8.85
C ARG A 91 4.87 -8.58 -7.61
N GLU A 92 4.07 -9.55 -7.16
CA GLU A 92 4.40 -10.38 -5.97
C GLU A 92 5.73 -11.13 -6.15
N VAL A 93 6.00 -11.64 -7.36
CA VAL A 93 7.29 -12.30 -7.68
C VAL A 93 8.47 -11.34 -7.54
N LYS A 94 8.28 -10.04 -7.81
CA LYS A 94 9.32 -9.02 -7.59
C LYS A 94 9.44 -8.55 -6.14
N GLY A 95 8.53 -8.97 -5.25
CA GLY A 95 8.50 -8.52 -3.87
C GLY A 95 8.26 -7.02 -3.72
N LEU A 96 7.61 -6.38 -4.70
CA LEU A 96 7.32 -4.95 -4.68
C LEU A 96 5.92 -4.70 -4.10
N SER A 97 5.77 -3.69 -3.26
CA SER A 97 4.46 -3.21 -2.84
C SER A 97 3.77 -2.40 -3.95
N ARG A 98 2.43 -2.29 -3.89
CA ARG A 98 1.67 -1.46 -4.84
C ARG A 98 2.07 0.02 -4.81
N PRO A 99 2.29 0.66 -3.64
CA PRO A 99 2.78 2.03 -3.59
C PRO A 99 4.14 2.23 -4.27
N GLU A 100 5.05 1.27 -4.16
CA GLU A 100 6.35 1.33 -4.84
C GLU A 100 6.21 1.30 -6.35
N VAL A 101 5.38 0.39 -6.88
CA VAL A 101 5.09 0.30 -8.31
C VAL A 101 4.46 1.61 -8.80
N ALA A 102 3.43 2.10 -8.10
CA ALA A 102 2.74 3.34 -8.43
C ALA A 102 3.71 4.55 -8.46
N THR A 103 4.59 4.64 -7.48
CA THR A 103 5.63 5.68 -7.39
C THR A 103 6.58 5.62 -8.58
N ARG A 104 7.07 4.43 -8.95
CA ARG A 104 7.94 4.23 -10.11
C ARG A 104 7.25 4.58 -11.44
N MET A 105 5.95 4.35 -11.54
CA MET A 105 5.15 4.73 -12.70
C MET A 105 4.77 6.21 -12.73
N GLY A 106 4.90 6.93 -11.61
CA GLY A 106 4.34 8.26 -11.45
C GLY A 106 2.81 8.27 -11.53
N ARG A 107 2.14 7.26 -10.94
CA ARG A 107 0.68 7.07 -10.95
C ARG A 107 0.12 6.97 -9.53
N ASP A 108 -1.20 7.12 -9.42
CA ASP A 108 -1.93 6.90 -8.16
C ASP A 108 -1.93 5.39 -7.83
N VAL A 109 -1.74 5.04 -6.55
CA VAL A 109 -1.74 3.64 -6.10
C VAL A 109 -3.05 2.93 -6.39
N ASP A 110 -4.15 3.66 -6.45
CA ASP A 110 -5.45 3.11 -6.77
C ASP A 110 -5.54 2.64 -8.22
N ASN A 111 -4.79 3.23 -9.15
CA ASN A 111 -4.74 2.69 -10.52
C ASN A 111 -4.11 1.29 -10.52
N VAL A 112 -3.08 1.07 -9.69
CA VAL A 112 -2.46 -0.25 -9.50
C VAL A 112 -3.43 -1.22 -8.82
N ASN A 113 -4.08 -0.79 -7.74
CA ASN A 113 -5.09 -1.59 -7.03
C ASN A 113 -6.21 -2.05 -7.99
N LEU A 114 -6.81 -1.11 -8.72
CA LEU A 114 -7.96 -1.38 -9.56
C LEU A 114 -7.59 -2.26 -10.76
N LEU A 115 -6.41 -2.08 -11.36
CA LEU A 115 -5.89 -2.99 -12.39
C LEU A 115 -5.76 -4.41 -11.83
N GLU A 116 -5.09 -4.59 -10.69
CA GLU A 116 -4.86 -5.91 -10.10
C GLU A 116 -6.16 -6.61 -9.67
N PHE A 117 -7.18 -5.85 -9.29
CA PHE A 117 -8.50 -6.38 -8.94
C PHE A 117 -9.39 -6.69 -10.16
N GLY A 118 -8.93 -6.45 -11.40
CA GLY A 118 -9.74 -6.64 -12.60
C GLY A 118 -10.84 -5.58 -12.77
N LEU A 119 -10.72 -4.46 -12.06
CA LEU A 119 -11.58 -3.29 -12.16
C LEU A 119 -10.93 -2.19 -12.99
N ALA A 120 -10.06 -2.57 -13.93
CA ALA A 120 -9.38 -1.63 -14.82
C ALA A 120 -10.36 -0.98 -15.82
N GLU A 121 -10.21 0.33 -15.99
CA GLU A 121 -10.83 1.11 -17.04
C GLU A 121 -9.88 1.21 -18.25
N ASP A 122 -10.37 1.83 -19.32
CA ASP A 122 -9.63 1.97 -20.57
C ASP A 122 -8.25 2.59 -20.34
N VAL A 123 -8.11 3.54 -19.40
CA VAL A 123 -6.84 4.20 -19.07
C VAL A 123 -5.77 3.25 -18.53
N GLU A 124 -6.14 2.30 -17.66
CA GLU A 124 -5.18 1.31 -17.12
C GLU A 124 -4.88 0.17 -18.10
N LEU A 125 -5.70 0.02 -19.14
CA LEU A 125 -5.57 -1.02 -20.16
C LEU A 125 -4.82 -0.53 -21.41
N ARG A 126 -4.43 0.74 -21.44
CA ARG A 126 -3.62 1.28 -22.54
C ARG A 126 -2.19 0.74 -22.46
N ALA A 127 -1.57 0.61 -23.63
CA ALA A 127 -0.20 0.12 -23.77
C ALA A 127 0.80 0.93 -22.93
N ASP A 128 0.66 2.27 -22.87
CA ASP A 128 1.56 3.13 -22.10
C ASP A 128 1.49 2.84 -20.59
N PHE A 129 0.29 2.54 -20.08
CA PHE A 129 0.11 2.19 -18.67
C PHE A 129 0.72 0.82 -18.36
N LEU A 130 0.38 -0.20 -19.16
CA LEU A 130 0.84 -1.58 -18.96
C LEU A 130 2.35 -1.74 -19.17
N GLN A 131 2.91 -1.06 -20.18
CA GLN A 131 4.35 -1.02 -20.38
C GLN A 131 5.05 -0.23 -19.26
N GLY A 132 4.44 0.87 -18.78
CA GLY A 132 4.89 1.58 -17.59
C GLY A 132 4.93 0.67 -16.36
N TYR A 133 3.94 -0.21 -16.20
CA TYR A 133 3.88 -1.20 -15.13
C TYR A 133 5.04 -2.19 -15.24
N ALA A 134 5.25 -2.81 -16.41
CA ALA A 134 6.37 -3.72 -16.65
C ALA A 134 7.74 -3.07 -16.37
N ASN A 135 7.91 -1.81 -16.79
CA ASN A 135 9.10 -1.02 -16.50
C ASN A 135 9.29 -0.77 -15.00
N ALA A 136 8.21 -0.46 -14.27
CA ALA A 136 8.24 -0.27 -12.82
C ALA A 136 8.62 -1.55 -12.06
N LEU A 137 8.27 -2.71 -12.61
CA LEU A 137 8.71 -4.02 -12.11
C LEU A 137 10.19 -4.32 -12.40
N GLY A 138 10.85 -3.51 -13.25
CA GLY A 138 12.25 -3.71 -13.65
C GLY A 138 12.44 -4.78 -14.74
N GLU A 139 11.35 -5.25 -15.36
CA GLU A 139 11.39 -6.27 -16.40
C GLU A 139 10.44 -5.90 -17.55
N PRO A 140 10.91 -5.06 -18.50
CA PRO A 140 10.10 -4.63 -19.64
C PRO A 140 9.50 -5.79 -20.45
N GLN A 141 10.21 -6.93 -20.53
CA GLN A 141 9.76 -8.15 -21.21
C GLN A 141 8.52 -8.82 -20.58
N ILE A 142 8.09 -8.40 -19.40
CA ILE A 142 6.77 -8.80 -18.85
C ILE A 142 5.65 -8.37 -19.79
N PHE A 143 5.81 -7.21 -20.45
CA PHE A 143 4.81 -6.70 -21.38
C PHE A 143 4.65 -7.60 -22.61
N ASP A 144 5.75 -8.13 -23.15
CA ASP A 144 5.69 -9.06 -24.29
C ASP A 144 4.94 -10.35 -23.90
N ARG A 145 5.26 -10.92 -22.71
CA ARG A 145 4.54 -12.09 -22.18
C ARG A 145 3.06 -11.79 -21.93
N PHE A 146 2.74 -10.58 -21.51
CA PHE A 146 1.37 -10.14 -21.34
C PHE A 146 0.62 -10.17 -22.69
N GLU A 147 1.21 -9.64 -23.76
CA GLU A 147 0.60 -9.66 -25.10
C GLU A 147 0.45 -11.08 -25.66
N GLU A 148 1.38 -11.99 -25.36
CA GLU A 148 1.27 -13.41 -25.73
C GLU A 148 0.08 -14.10 -25.04
N ILE A 149 -0.16 -13.82 -23.75
CA ILE A 149 -1.23 -14.45 -22.96
C ILE A 149 -2.59 -13.81 -23.22
N PHE A 150 -2.61 -12.49 -23.45
CA PHE A 150 -3.82 -11.70 -23.68
C PHE A 150 -3.75 -11.03 -25.06
N PRO A 151 -3.80 -11.83 -26.15
CA PRO A 151 -3.81 -11.28 -27.49
C PRO A 151 -4.99 -10.32 -27.64
N ASN A 152 -4.78 -9.25 -28.40
CA ASN A 152 -5.77 -8.18 -28.64
C ASN A 152 -6.19 -7.35 -27.42
N ALA A 153 -5.59 -7.52 -26.22
CA ALA A 153 -5.93 -6.71 -25.05
C ALA A 153 -5.92 -5.21 -25.34
N LEU A 154 -4.95 -4.74 -26.12
CA LEU A 154 -4.83 -3.34 -26.52
C LEU A 154 -5.90 -2.89 -27.54
N GLY A 155 -6.39 -3.81 -28.37
CA GLY A 155 -7.37 -3.54 -29.41
C GLY A 155 -8.80 -3.39 -28.89
N VAL A 156 -9.13 -4.04 -27.77
CA VAL A 156 -10.45 -4.00 -27.14
C VAL A 156 -10.79 -2.59 -26.64
N PHE A 157 -9.81 -1.86 -26.11
CA PHE A 157 -10.02 -0.57 -25.42
C PHE A 157 -9.66 0.66 -26.26
N GLN A 158 -9.22 0.47 -27.51
CA GLN A 158 -8.98 1.57 -28.46
C GLN A 158 -10.23 1.97 -29.25
N ARG A 159 -11.33 1.20 -29.17
CA ARG A 159 -12.52 1.39 -30.02
C ARG A 159 -13.64 2.23 -29.37
N THR A 160 -13.51 2.58 -28.09
CA THR A 160 -14.42 3.47 -27.37
C THR A 160 -13.92 4.92 -27.49
N LYS A 161 -14.32 5.60 -28.57
CA LYS A 161 -14.24 7.07 -28.70
C LYS A 161 -15.63 7.67 -28.77
#